data_AF-A0A8C0XIP3-F1
#
_entry.id   AF-A0A8C0XIP3-F1
#
_cell.length_a   1.000
_cell.length_b   1.000
_cell.length_c   1.000
_cell.angle_alpha   90.00
_cell.angle_beta   90.00
_cell.angle_gamma   90.00
#
_symmetry.space_group_name_H-M   'P 1'
#
loop_
_entity.id
_entity.type
_entity.pdbx_description
1 polymer ?
#
loop_
_entity_poly.entity_id
_entity_poly.type
_entity_poly.pdbx_seq_one_letter_code
_entity_poly.pdbx_strand_id
1 'polypeptide(L)'
;MEGGDGGIAVAGRGALGSATAAATVRELLQDECYSDFLSEDFDVKTYTSQSIHQAVIAEQLAKLAQGISQLDKELHLQVVARHEDLLAQATGIESLEGVLQMMQTRIGALQGAVDRYCCLFYKYKELE
;
A
#
# COMPACT_ATOMS: atom_id res chain seq x y z
N MET A 1 -78.40 40.30 37.70
CA MET A 1 -77.43 41.35 37.36
C MET A 1 -76.13 40.67 36.99
N GLU A 2 -75.60 41.05 35.81
CA GLU A 2 -74.26 40.77 35.26
C GLU A 2 -73.83 39.30 35.10
N GLY A 3 -73.37 38.81 33.95
CA GLY A 3 -72.71 39.48 32.82
C GLY A 3 -71.35 38.81 32.61
N GLY A 4 -71.03 38.39 31.38
CA GLY A 4 -69.68 37.88 31.07
C GLY A 4 -69.62 36.95 29.87
N ASP A 5 -69.89 37.47 28.67
CA ASP A 5 -69.63 36.81 27.39
C ASP A 5 -68.16 37.06 27.01
N GLY A 6 -67.34 36.00 27.04
CA GLY A 6 -65.90 36.04 26.78
C GLY A 6 -65.57 35.31 25.49
N GLY A 7 -65.89 35.92 24.34
CA GLY A 7 -65.49 35.43 23.03
C GLY A 7 -63.98 35.53 22.82
N ILE A 8 -63.28 34.39 22.85
CA ILE A 8 -61.88 34.30 22.41
C ILE A 8 -61.90 33.95 20.92
N ALA A 9 -61.67 34.97 20.09
CA ALA A 9 -61.35 34.81 18.68
C ALA A 9 -59.98 34.12 18.54
N VAL A 10 -60.00 32.81 18.28
CA VAL A 10 -58.79 32.08 17.86
C VAL A 10 -58.50 32.47 16.42
N ALA A 11 -57.64 33.47 16.25
CA ALA A 11 -57.09 33.83 14.96
C ALA A 11 -56.33 32.65 14.35
N GLY A 12 -56.65 32.35 13.09
CA GLY A 12 -56.10 31.26 12.30
C GLY A 12 -54.58 31.28 12.27
N ARG A 13 -53.97 30.24 12.86
CA ARG A 13 -52.51 30.04 12.91
C ARG A 13 -52.06 28.82 12.09
N GLY A 14 -52.95 28.29 11.24
CA GLY A 14 -52.70 27.09 10.42
C GLY A 14 -52.00 27.33 9.09
N ALA A 15 -52.03 28.55 8.53
CA ALA A 15 -51.54 28.81 7.18
C ALA A 15 -50.01 29.06 7.09
N LEU A 16 -49.40 29.64 8.13
CA LEU A 16 -47.98 30.00 8.12
C LEU A 16 -47.04 28.79 8.26
N GLY A 17 -47.43 27.76 9.02
CA GLY A 17 -46.61 26.54 9.19
C GLY A 17 -46.60 25.64 7.95
N SER A 18 -47.68 25.66 7.15
CA SER A 18 -47.79 24.86 5.93
C SER A 18 -46.96 25.44 4.78
N ALA A 19 -46.89 26.77 4.65
CA ALA A 19 -46.11 27.43 3.61
C ALA A 19 -44.59 27.25 3.81
N THR A 20 -44.12 27.33 5.05
CA THR A 20 -42.70 27.09 5.38
C THR A 20 -42.33 25.62 5.24
N ALA A 21 -43.20 24.69 5.66
CA ALA A 21 -42.98 23.25 5.45
C ALA A 21 -42.94 22.88 3.96
N ALA A 22 -43.82 23.47 3.15
CA ALA A 22 -43.81 23.27 1.70
C ALA A 22 -42.56 23.84 1.03
N ALA A 23 -42.02 24.96 1.54
CA ALA A 23 -40.77 25.53 1.05
C ALA A 23 -39.56 24.64 1.38
N THR A 24 -39.47 24.13 2.61
CA THR A 24 -38.39 23.22 3.02
C THR A 24 -38.45 21.87 2.30
N VAL A 25 -39.66 21.34 2.07
CA VAL A 25 -39.81 20.11 1.26
C VAL A 25 -39.37 20.37 -0.17
N ARG A 26 -39.71 21.53 -0.75
CA ARG A 26 -39.31 21.86 -2.13
C ARG A 26 -37.80 22.04 -2.28
N GLU A 27 -37.13 22.57 -1.26
CA GLU A 27 -35.67 22.68 -1.21
C GLU A 27 -34.99 21.32 -1.06
N LEU A 28 -35.55 20.42 -0.24
CA LEU A 28 -35.06 19.04 -0.12
C LEU A 28 -35.21 18.26 -1.44
N LEU A 29 -36.33 18.46 -2.15
CA LEU A 29 -36.62 17.80 -3.43
C LEU A 29 -35.79 18.36 -4.61
N GLN A 30 -35.05 19.46 -4.41
CA GLN A 30 -34.11 19.99 -5.40
C GLN A 30 -32.72 19.37 -5.29
N ASP A 31 -32.46 18.57 -4.26
CA ASP A 31 -31.20 17.88 -4.11
C ASP A 31 -31.16 16.65 -5.05
N GLU A 32 -30.11 16.59 -5.87
CA GLU A 32 -29.86 15.54 -6.86
C GLU A 32 -29.86 14.14 -6.23
N CYS A 33 -29.58 14.02 -4.91
CA CYS A 33 -29.64 12.73 -4.22
C CYS A 33 -31.06 12.15 -4.09
N TYR A 34 -32.10 12.97 -4.26
CA TYR A 34 -33.50 12.52 -4.24
C TYR A 34 -34.10 12.33 -5.64
N SER A 35 -33.44 12.78 -6.70
CA SER A 35 -33.93 12.70 -8.08
C SER A 35 -34.33 11.26 -8.48
N ASP A 36 -33.55 10.26 -8.06
CA ASP A 36 -33.84 8.84 -8.33
C ASP A 36 -35.16 8.40 -7.65
N PHE A 37 -35.42 8.86 -6.43
CA PHE A 37 -36.62 8.54 -5.64
C PHE A 37 -37.88 9.27 -6.12
N LEU A 38 -37.71 10.33 -6.92
CA LEU A 38 -38.80 11.14 -7.48
C LEU A 38 -39.20 10.70 -8.88
N SER A 39 -38.53 9.69 -9.44
CA SER A 39 -38.92 9.09 -10.71
C SER A 39 -40.26 8.35 -10.59
N GLU A 40 -41.14 8.51 -11.59
CA GLU A 40 -42.47 7.85 -11.60
C GLU A 40 -42.36 6.32 -11.67
N ASP A 41 -41.24 5.80 -12.17
CA ASP A 41 -40.93 4.36 -12.27
C ASP A 41 -40.01 3.85 -11.14
N PHE A 42 -39.87 4.61 -10.05
CA PHE A 42 -38.95 4.25 -8.95
C PHE A 42 -39.32 2.90 -8.32
N ASP A 43 -38.49 1.88 -8.55
CA ASP A 43 -38.61 0.57 -7.91
C ASP A 43 -37.60 0.42 -6.77
N VAL A 44 -38.10 0.45 -5.54
CA VAL A 44 -37.32 0.21 -4.30
C VAL A 44 -36.55 -1.10 -4.37
N LYS A 45 -37.12 -2.16 -4.96
CA LYS A 45 -36.47 -3.49 -4.99
C LYS A 45 -35.25 -3.46 -5.91
N THR A 46 -35.38 -2.85 -7.09
CA THR A 46 -34.27 -2.69 -8.03
C THR A 46 -33.21 -1.76 -7.47
N TYR A 47 -33.60 -0.62 -6.88
CA TYR A 47 -32.66 0.35 -6.29
C TYR A 47 -31.86 -0.24 -5.12
N THR A 48 -32.52 -0.96 -4.21
CA THR A 48 -31.84 -1.62 -3.08
C THR A 48 -30.91 -2.74 -3.54
N SER A 49 -31.34 -3.57 -4.50
CA SER A 49 -30.50 -4.60 -5.10
C SER A 49 -29.25 -4.00 -5.75
N GLN A 50 -29.41 -2.94 -6.55
CA GLN A 50 -28.31 -2.26 -7.22
C GLN A 50 -27.35 -1.61 -6.22
N SER A 51 -27.88 -0.96 -5.17
CA SER A 51 -27.07 -0.37 -4.10
C SER A 51 -26.26 -1.41 -3.33
N ILE A 52 -26.86 -2.58 -3.04
CA ILE A 52 -26.15 -3.72 -2.43
C ILE A 52 -25.04 -4.22 -3.35
N HIS A 53 -25.33 -4.40 -4.65
CA HIS A 53 -24.31 -4.80 -5.62
C HIS A 53 -23.16 -3.81 -5.71
N GLN A 54 -23.45 -2.51 -5.72
CA GLN A 54 -22.43 -1.46 -5.73
C GLN A 54 -21.54 -1.52 -4.48
N ALA A 55 -22.13 -1.73 -3.30
CA ALA A 55 -21.40 -1.90 -2.04
C ALA A 55 -20.49 -3.14 -2.08
N VAL A 56 -20.97 -4.25 -2.64
CA VAL A 56 -20.17 -5.47 -2.82
C VAL A 56 -19.01 -5.22 -3.79
N ILE A 57 -19.22 -4.48 -4.90
CA ILE A 57 -18.15 -4.14 -5.84
C ILE A 57 -17.07 -3.29 -5.16
N ALA A 58 -17.46 -2.30 -4.37
CA ALA A 58 -16.53 -1.48 -3.60
C ALA A 58 -15.72 -2.32 -2.60
N GLU A 59 -16.35 -3.28 -1.92
CA GLU A 59 -15.67 -4.21 -1.03
C GLU A 59 -14.65 -5.09 -1.78
N GLN A 60 -14.99 -5.60 -2.96
CA GLN A 60 -14.07 -6.39 -3.77
C GLN A 60 -12.89 -5.56 -4.27
N LEU A 61 -13.12 -4.31 -4.69
CA LEU A 61 -12.04 -3.39 -5.05
C LEU A 61 -11.13 -3.08 -3.86
N ALA A 62 -11.69 -2.90 -2.67
CA ALA A 62 -10.91 -2.69 -1.45
C ALA A 62 -10.04 -3.92 -1.13
N LYS A 63 -10.60 -5.13 -1.22
CA LYS A 63 -9.84 -6.38 -1.04
C LYS A 63 -8.73 -6.54 -2.08
N LEU A 64 -8.99 -6.19 -3.34
CA LEU A 64 -7.98 -6.23 -4.39
C LEU A 64 -6.85 -5.23 -4.11
N ALA A 65 -7.18 -3.98 -3.77
CA ALA A 65 -6.20 -2.96 -3.41
C ALA A 65 -5.35 -3.39 -2.19
N GLN A 66 -5.99 -4.02 -1.20
CA GLN A 66 -5.30 -4.62 -0.05
C GLN A 66 -4.35 -5.75 -0.49
N GLY A 67 -4.81 -6.65 -1.36
CA GLY A 67 -4.00 -7.75 -1.89
C GLY A 67 -2.79 -7.25 -2.68
N ILE A 68 -2.97 -6.24 -3.53
CA ILE A 68 -1.88 -5.58 -4.27
C ILE A 68 -0.88 -4.96 -3.30
N SER A 69 -1.36 -4.26 -2.26
CA SER A 69 -0.49 -3.64 -1.26
C SER A 69 0.29 -4.67 -0.42
N GLN A 70 -0.29 -5.85 -0.18
CA GLN A 70 0.42 -6.95 0.49
C GLN A 70 1.47 -7.57 -0.42
N LEU A 71 1.14 -7.78 -1.69
CA LEU A 71 2.08 -8.30 -2.68
C LEU A 71 3.28 -7.36 -2.86
N ASP A 72 3.03 -6.05 -2.91
CA ASP A 72 4.07 -5.03 -3.01
C ASP A 72 5.04 -5.07 -1.82
N LYS A 73 4.51 -5.16 -0.59
CA LYS A 73 5.32 -5.31 0.62
C LYS A 73 6.17 -6.57 0.59
N GLU A 74 5.57 -7.70 0.23
CA GLU A 74 6.27 -8.98 0.18
C GLU A 74 7.35 -8.98 -0.90
N LEU A 75 7.06 -8.43 -2.07
CA LEU A 75 8.04 -8.27 -3.15
C LEU A 75 9.20 -7.38 -2.70
N HIS A 76 8.92 -6.27 -2.01
CA HIS A 76 9.96 -5.41 -1.46
C HIS A 76 10.84 -6.15 -0.46
N LEU A 77 10.24 -6.89 0.48
CA LEU A 77 10.99 -7.70 1.46
C LEU A 77 11.88 -8.74 0.77
N GLN A 78 11.34 -9.49 -0.19
CA GLN A 78 12.10 -10.51 -0.91
C GLN A 78 13.26 -9.92 -1.73
N VAL A 79 13.03 -8.80 -2.40
CA VAL A 79 14.06 -8.09 -3.17
C VAL A 79 15.17 -7.59 -2.24
N VAL A 80 14.81 -6.95 -1.13
CA VAL A 80 15.79 -6.46 -0.14
C VAL A 80 16.57 -7.59 0.49
N ALA A 81 15.91 -8.67 0.93
CA ALA A 81 16.59 -9.84 1.50
C ALA A 81 17.59 -10.45 0.52
N ARG A 82 17.19 -10.62 -0.75
CA ARG A 82 18.07 -11.14 -1.79
C ARG A 82 19.28 -10.22 -2.02
N HIS A 83 19.12 -8.91 -1.93
CA HIS A 83 20.23 -7.96 -2.06
C HIS A 83 21.23 -8.06 -0.91
N GLU A 84 20.75 -8.13 0.33
CA GLU A 84 21.59 -8.34 1.51
C GLU A 84 22.35 -9.67 1.41
N ASP A 85 21.69 -10.75 0.98
CA ASP A 85 22.32 -12.05 0.77
C ASP A 85 23.42 -12.00 -0.30
N LEU A 86 23.13 -11.37 -1.46
CA LEU A 86 24.11 -11.16 -2.53
C LEU A 86 25.30 -10.30 -2.07
N LEU A 87 25.05 -9.29 -1.24
CA LEU A 87 26.08 -8.40 -0.72
C LEU A 87 26.96 -9.12 0.32
N ALA A 88 26.36 -9.91 1.21
CA ALA A 88 27.08 -10.77 2.14
C ALA A 88 27.94 -11.81 1.39
N GLN A 89 27.40 -12.41 0.33
CA GLN A 89 28.17 -13.31 -0.53
C GLN A 89 29.35 -12.61 -1.21
N ALA A 90 29.14 -11.42 -1.78
CA ALA A 90 30.21 -10.66 -2.42
C ALA A 90 31.32 -10.29 -1.42
N THR A 91 30.95 -9.85 -0.21
CA THR A 91 31.89 -9.55 0.88
C THR A 91 32.66 -10.81 1.31
N GLY A 92 31.98 -11.96 1.36
CA GLY A 92 32.60 -13.26 1.61
C GLY A 92 33.62 -13.63 0.54
N ILE A 93 33.28 -13.46 -0.75
CA ILE A 93 34.19 -13.72 -1.88
C ILE A 93 35.41 -12.80 -1.82
N GLU A 94 35.24 -11.51 -1.55
CA GLU A 94 36.35 -10.56 -1.40
C GLU A 94 37.32 -10.99 -0.29
N SER A 95 36.80 -11.46 0.85
CA SER A 95 37.64 -11.98 1.93
C SER A 95 38.47 -13.20 1.49
N LEU A 96 37.87 -14.07 0.66
CA LEU A 96 38.50 -15.27 0.15
C LEU A 96 39.58 -14.94 -0.90
N GLU A 97 39.35 -13.92 -1.73
CA GLU A 97 40.37 -13.37 -2.64
C GLU A 97 41.60 -12.87 -1.88
N GLY A 98 41.41 -12.19 -0.74
CA GLY A 98 42.52 -11.78 0.13
C GLY A 98 43.34 -12.96 0.65
N VAL A 99 42.68 -14.05 1.06
CA VAL A 99 43.36 -15.29 1.48
C VAL A 99 44.12 -15.94 0.32
N LEU A 100 43.51 -15.98 -0.88
CA LEU A 100 44.16 -16.50 -2.09
C LEU A 100 45.39 -15.68 -2.48
N GLN A 101 45.34 -14.36 -2.42
CA GLN A 101 46.50 -13.50 -2.64
C GLN A 101 47.62 -13.78 -1.61
N MET A 102 47.26 -14.01 -0.35
CA MET A 102 48.23 -14.38 0.68
C MET A 102 48.90 -15.72 0.36
N MET A 103 48.13 -16.72 -0.10
CA MET A 103 48.67 -18.00 -0.54
C MET A 103 49.60 -17.84 -1.74
N GLN A 104 49.18 -17.08 -2.76
CA GLN A 104 49.98 -16.77 -3.95
C GLN A 104 51.35 -16.16 -3.56
N THR A 105 51.33 -15.20 -2.63
CA THR A 105 52.56 -14.53 -2.15
C THR A 105 53.49 -15.52 -1.46
N ARG A 106 52.95 -16.39 -0.61
CA ARG A 106 53.74 -17.41 0.10
C ARG A 106 54.32 -18.45 -0.86
N ILE A 107 53.54 -18.90 -1.84
CA ILE A 107 54.00 -19.82 -2.89
C ILE A 107 55.15 -19.17 -3.67
N GLY A 108 55.00 -17.90 -4.07
CA GLY A 108 56.07 -17.15 -4.75
C GLY A 108 57.34 -17.04 -3.90
N ALA A 109 57.22 -16.80 -2.60
CA ALA A 109 58.36 -16.76 -1.69
C ALA A 109 59.07 -18.14 -1.58
N LEU A 110 58.30 -19.22 -1.52
CA LEU A 110 58.82 -20.59 -1.51
C LEU A 110 59.50 -20.94 -2.82
N GLN A 111 58.88 -20.63 -3.96
CA GLN A 111 59.48 -20.81 -5.29
C GLN A 111 60.81 -20.05 -5.40
N GLY A 112 60.83 -18.78 -5.01
CA GLY A 112 62.07 -18.00 -5.02
C GLY A 112 63.14 -18.57 -4.09
N ALA A 113 62.78 -19.19 -2.96
CA ALA A 113 63.74 -19.88 -2.10
C ALA A 113 64.32 -21.13 -2.80
N VAL A 114 63.46 -21.95 -3.40
CA VAL A 114 63.88 -23.12 -4.18
C VAL A 114 64.79 -22.72 -5.34
N ASP A 115 64.44 -21.67 -6.10
CA ASP A 115 65.25 -21.17 -7.21
C ASP A 115 66.64 -20.71 -6.76
N ARG A 116 66.73 -20.04 -5.61
CA ARG A 116 68.02 -19.66 -5.02
C ARG A 116 68.86 -20.89 -4.66
N TYR A 117 68.27 -21.91 -4.04
CA TYR A 117 68.98 -23.16 -3.73
C TYR A 117 69.44 -23.89 -5.00
N CYS A 118 68.59 -23.96 -6.02
CA CYS A 118 68.95 -24.54 -7.32
C CYS A 118 70.12 -23.78 -7.95
N CYS A 119 70.06 -22.45 -8.03
CA CYS A 119 71.13 -21.62 -8.59
C CYS A 119 72.46 -21.83 -7.86
N LEU A 120 72.44 -21.87 -6.52
CA LEU A 120 73.62 -22.17 -5.71
C LEU A 120 74.16 -23.58 -5.98
N PHE A 121 73.28 -24.58 -6.08
CA PHE A 121 73.68 -25.95 -6.37
C PHE A 121 74.37 -26.08 -7.74
N TYR A 122 73.82 -25.45 -8.78
CA TYR A 122 74.46 -25.42 -10.10
C TYR A 122 75.81 -24.70 -10.08
N LYS A 123 75.91 -23.59 -9.36
CA LYS A 123 77.18 -22.87 -9.18
C LYS A 123 78.22 -23.71 -8.46
N TYR A 124 77.82 -24.51 -7.48
CA TYR A 124 78.72 -25.41 -6.76
C TYR A 124 79.22 -26.55 -7.66
N LYS A 125 78.32 -27.12 -8.48
CA LYS A 125 78.67 -28.18 -9.44
C LYS A 125 79.65 -27.69 -10.52
N GLU A 126 79.62 -26.42 -10.87
CA GLU A 126 80.51 -25.83 -11.89
C GLU A 126 81.92 -25.49 -11.35
N LEU A 127 82.13 -25.64 -10.04
CA LEU A 127 83.43 -25.45 -9.37
C LEU A 127 84.19 -26.76 -9.09
N GLU A 128 83.56 -27.92 -9.32
CA GLU A 128 84.16 -29.28 -9.30
C GLU A 128 84.52 -29.76 -10.71
#